data_AF-A0A9D9BC53-F1
#
_entry.id   AF-A0A9D9BC53-F1
#
_cell.length_a   1.000
_cell.length_b   1.000
_cell.length_c   1.000
_cell.angle_alpha   90.00
_cell.angle_beta   90.00
_cell.angle_gamma   90.00
#
_symmetry.space_group_name_H-M   'P 1'
#
loop_
_entity.id
_entity.type
_entity.pdbx_description
1 polymer ?
#
loop_
_entity_poly.entity_id
_entity_poly.type
_entity_poly.pdbx_seq_one_letter_code
_entity_poly.pdbx_strand_id
1 'polypeptide(L)'
;VFSDVLSYMRLFALGLAAASLAETINSLSGQLNQSVPGIGLLVAIFVLVVGHAINIGLGLIAGCVHGLRLNVIEFFNWGLKDEGKPFRPFRKEETRL
;
A
#
# COMPACT_ATOMS: atom_id res chain seq x y z
N VAL A 1 12.21 -15.59 -12.15
CA VAL A 1 13.36 -14.69 -11.91
C VAL A 1 13.09 -13.24 -12.31
N PHE A 2 12.98 -12.89 -13.60
CA PHE A 2 12.66 -11.51 -14.01
C PHE A 2 11.30 -11.01 -13.49
N SER A 3 10.28 -11.87 -13.50
CA SER A 3 8.97 -11.57 -12.91
C SER A 3 9.04 -11.33 -11.40
N ASP A 4 9.89 -12.07 -10.69
CA ASP A 4 10.06 -11.93 -9.24
C ASP A 4 10.73 -10.59 -8.92
N VAL A 5 11.81 -10.25 -9.63
CA VAL A 5 12.51 -8.95 -9.48
C VAL A 5 11.57 -7.78 -9.75
N LEU A 6 10.73 -7.83 -10.78
CA LEU A 6 9.72 -6.80 -11.07
C LEU A 6 8.63 -6.72 -9.98
N SER A 7 8.31 -7.85 -9.33
CA SER A 7 7.37 -7.86 -8.21
C SER A 7 7.95 -7.15 -6.97
N TYR A 8 9.24 -7.35 -6.67
CA TYR A 8 9.96 -6.68 -5.57
C TYR A 8 10.28 -5.20 -5.85
N MET A 9 10.54 -4.85 -7.11
CA MET A 9 10.82 -3.46 -7.53
C MET A 9 9.68 -2.50 -7.20
N ARG A 10 8.46 -3.01 -7.06
CA ARG A 10 7.28 -2.20 -6.72
C ARG A 10 7.31 -1.66 -5.29
N LEU A 11 7.66 -2.52 -4.33
CA LEU A 11 7.84 -2.11 -2.94
C LEU A 11 9.01 -1.13 -2.80
N PHE A 12 10.08 -1.37 -3.56
CA PHE A 12 11.22 -0.44 -3.63
C PHE A 12 10.82 0.91 -4.22
N ALA A 13 10.15 0.93 -5.37
CA ALA A 13 9.69 2.16 -6.04
C ALA A 13 8.74 2.97 -5.16
N LEU A 14 7.88 2.29 -4.40
CA LEU A 14 7.01 2.93 -3.42
C LEU A 14 7.81 3.61 -2.30
N GLY A 15 8.81 2.92 -1.74
CA GLY A 15 9.69 3.50 -0.72
C GLY A 15 10.49 4.69 -1.26
N LEU A 16 10.98 4.60 -2.50
CA LEU A 16 11.70 5.68 -3.17
C LEU A 16 10.80 6.91 -3.40
N ALA A 17 9.55 6.70 -3.82
CA ALA A 17 8.59 7.78 -4.00
C ALA A 17 8.26 8.48 -2.66
N ALA A 18 8.08 7.71 -1.58
CA ALA A 18 7.84 8.26 -0.24
C ALA A 18 9.05 9.06 0.28
N ALA A 19 10.27 8.59 0.02
CA ALA A 19 11.49 9.30 0.37
C ALA A 19 11.63 10.63 -0.41
N SER A 20 11.34 10.62 -1.71
CA SER A 20 11.36 11.84 -2.55
C SER A 20 10.32 12.87 -2.12
N LEU A 21 9.13 12.42 -1.72
CA LEU A 21 8.07 13.30 -1.21
C LEU A 21 8.49 13.95 0.12
N ALA A 22 9.12 13.20 1.02
CA ALA A 22 9.65 13.72 2.28
C ALA A 22 10.74 14.79 2.05
N GLU A 23 11.65 14.54 1.12
CA GLU A 23 12.68 15.50 0.67
C GLU A 23 12.05 16.81 0.17
N THR A 24 11.03 16.69 -0.68
CA THR A 24 10.32 17.84 -1.25
C THR A 24 9.61 18.68 -0.18
N ILE A 25 8.95 18.02 0.77
CA ILE A 25 8.29 18.69 1.91
C ILE A 25 9.33 19.40 2.79
N ASN A 26 10.45 18.76 3.06
CA ASN A 26 11.52 19.34 3.87
C ASN A 26 12.14 20.58 3.18
N SER A 27 12.40 20.48 1.87
CA SER A 27 12.89 21.61 1.07
C SER A 27 11.88 22.77 1.04
N LEU A 28 10.60 22.47 0.84
CA LEU A 28 9.53 23.48 0.87
C LEU A 28 9.45 24.17 2.24
N SER A 29 9.49 23.40 3.33
CA SER A 29 9.49 23.93 4.69
C SER A 29 10.72 24.82 4.97
N GLY A 30 11.91 24.40 4.51
CA GLY A 30 13.14 25.18 4.64
C GLY A 30 13.08 26.52 3.90
N GLN A 31 12.54 26.53 2.68
CA GLN A 31 12.35 27.75 1.89
C GLN A 31 11.33 28.70 2.52
N LEU A 32 10.24 28.17 3.09
CA LEU A 32 9.21 28.96 3.78
C LEU A 32 9.75 29.61 5.06
N ASN A 33 10.64 28.92 5.79
CA ASN A 33 11.30 29.48 6.97
C ASN A 33 12.27 30.62 6.63
N GLN A 34 12.99 30.53 5.50
CA GLN A 34 13.92 31.58 5.07
C GLN A 34 13.21 32.80 4.47
N SER A 35 12.04 32.61 3.85
CA SER A 35 11.34 33.67 3.12
C SER A 35 10.53 34.62 4.01
N VAL A 36 10.14 34.20 5.23
CA VAL A 36 9.31 35.00 6.14
C VAL A 36 9.89 34.97 7.57
N PRO A 37 10.66 36.00 7.98
CA PRO A 37 11.15 36.09 9.36
C PRO A 37 9.97 36.25 10.33
N GLY A 38 9.85 35.34 11.32
CA GLY A 38 8.84 35.39 12.39
C GLY A 38 7.65 34.43 12.20
N ILE A 39 6.82 34.65 11.18
CA ILE A 39 5.65 33.79 10.89
C ILE A 39 6.03 32.53 10.09
N GLY A 40 7.16 32.55 9.38
CA GLY A 40 7.66 31.42 8.59
C GLY A 40 7.92 30.17 9.40
N LEU A 41 8.31 30.29 10.68
CA LEU A 41 8.54 29.13 11.56
C LEU A 41 7.26 28.35 11.85
N LEU A 42 6.16 29.05 12.13
CA LEU A 42 4.88 28.42 12.46
C LEU A 42 4.24 27.78 11.22
N VAL A 43 4.36 28.44 10.07
CA VAL A 43 3.91 27.89 8.77
C VAL A 43 4.79 26.71 8.35
N ALA A 44 6.10 26.77 8.55
CA ALA A 44 7.03 25.68 8.25
C ALA A 44 6.73 24.43 9.09
N ILE A 45 6.54 24.58 10.40
CA ILE A 45 6.15 23.47 11.28
C ILE A 45 4.82 22.86 10.86
N PHE A 46 3.82 23.69 10.53
CA PHE A 46 2.52 23.21 10.07
C PHE A 46 2.63 22.39 8.78
N VAL A 47 3.37 22.89 7.80
CA VAL A 47 3.63 22.18 6.53
C VAL A 47 4.41 20.89 6.75
N LEU A 48 5.39 20.88 7.65
CA LEU A 48 6.15 19.68 8.01
C LEU A 48 5.26 18.59 8.61
N VAL A 49 4.39 18.97 9.56
CA VAL A 49 3.46 18.05 10.24
C VAL A 49 2.45 17.49 9.24
N VAL A 50 1.81 18.35 8.45
CA VAL A 50 0.82 17.92 7.44
C VAL A 50 1.48 17.07 6.36
N GLY A 51 2.65 17.47 5.87
CA GLY A 51 3.39 16.73 4.86
C GLY A 51 3.82 15.35 5.35
N HIS A 52 4.34 15.23 6.57
CA HIS A 52 4.69 13.92 7.14
C HIS A 52 3.45 13.06 7.43
N ALA A 53 2.34 13.66 7.88
CA ALA A 53 1.08 12.94 8.06
C ALA A 53 0.58 12.33 6.74
N ILE A 54 0.65 13.10 5.65
CA ILE A 54 0.31 12.62 4.30
C ILE A 54 1.28 11.52 3.85
N ASN A 55 2.59 11.69 4.07
CA ASN A 55 3.59 10.69 3.67
C ASN A 55 3.38 9.35 4.42
N ILE A 56 3.09 9.40 5.71
CA ILE A 56 2.78 8.22 6.53
C ILE A 56 1.46 7.59 6.08
N GLY A 57 0.42 8.39 5.81
CA GLY A 57 -0.86 7.92 5.32
C GLY A 57 -0.75 7.21 3.97
N LEU A 58 -0.04 7.80 3.02
CA LEU A 58 0.26 7.20 1.71
C LEU A 58 1.06 5.90 1.87
N GLY A 59 2.06 5.87 2.77
CA GLY A 59 2.84 4.68 3.07
C GLY A 59 1.98 3.53 3.65
N LEU A 60 1.07 3.83 4.57
CA LEU A 60 0.13 2.85 5.14
C LEU A 60 -0.84 2.30 4.10
N ILE A 61 -1.46 3.18 3.30
CA ILE A 61 -2.40 2.77 2.25
C ILE A 61 -1.67 1.91 1.22
N ALA A 62 -0.49 2.32 0.79
CA ALA A 62 0.27 1.59 -0.19
C ALA A 62 0.79 0.25 0.34
N GLY A 63 1.23 0.20 1.60
CA GLY A 63 1.57 -1.04 2.31
C GLY A 63 0.37 -1.99 2.45
N CYS A 64 -0.81 -1.47 2.82
CA CYS A 64 -2.04 -2.27 2.89
C CYS A 64 -2.46 -2.81 1.51
N VAL A 65 -2.49 -1.98 0.47
CA VAL A 65 -2.91 -2.38 -0.88
C VAL A 65 -1.91 -3.36 -1.52
N HIS A 66 -0.61 -3.13 -1.32
CA HIS A 66 0.42 -4.05 -1.81
C HIS A 66 0.50 -5.34 -1.00
N GLY A 67 0.25 -5.27 0.31
CA GLY A 67 0.09 -6.44 1.16
C GLY A 67 -1.15 -7.26 0.81
N LEU A 68 -2.28 -6.59 0.51
CA LEU A 68 -3.51 -7.24 0.04
C LEU A 68 -3.29 -7.94 -1.29
N ARG A 69 -2.51 -7.35 -2.20
CA ARG A 69 -2.14 -8.01 -3.46
C ARG A 69 -1.41 -9.33 -3.21
N LEU A 70 -0.46 -9.38 -2.28
CA LEU A 70 0.24 -10.62 -1.92
C LEU A 70 -0.70 -11.60 -1.19
N ASN A 71 -1.52 -11.12 -0.25
CA ASN A 71 -2.41 -11.97 0.56
C ASN A 71 -3.56 -12.58 -0.27
N VAL A 72 -4.18 -11.81 -1.17
CA VAL A 72 -5.32 -12.27 -1.98
C VAL A 72 -4.87 -13.00 -3.25
N ILE A 73 -3.73 -12.65 -3.85
CA ILE A 73 -3.31 -13.26 -5.13
C ILE A 73 -2.33 -14.43 -4.92
N GLU A 74 -1.37 -14.33 -4.01
CA GLU A 74 -0.41 -15.43 -3.77
C GLU A 74 -0.91 -16.39 -2.69
N PHE A 75 -1.40 -15.90 -1.55
CA PHE A 75 -1.82 -16.78 -0.45
C PHE A 75 -3.14 -17.52 -0.75
N PHE A 76 -4.11 -16.87 -1.41
CA PHE A 76 -5.37 -17.51 -1.81
C PHE A 76 -5.19 -18.53 -2.95
N ASN A 77 -4.26 -18.26 -3.88
CA ASN A 77 -3.91 -19.20 -4.96
C ASN A 77 -3.14 -20.44 -4.44
N TRP A 78 -2.41 -20.31 -3.32
CA TRP A 78 -1.82 -21.46 -2.63
C TRP A 78 -2.79 -22.15 -1.66
N GLY A 79 -3.73 -21.42 -1.04
CA GLY A 79 -4.71 -21.95 -0.09
C GLY A 79 -5.91 -22.67 -0.73
N LEU A 80 -6.31 -22.28 -1.94
CA LEU A 80 -7.39 -22.88 -2.72
C LEU A 80 -6.85 -23.36 -4.07
N LYS A 81 -6.12 -24.49 -4.05
CA LYS A 81 -5.61 -25.13 -5.27
C LYS A 81 -6.68 -25.91 -6.05
N ASP A 82 -7.84 -26.11 -5.44
CA ASP A 82 -8.99 -26.77 -6.02
C ASP A 82 -10.20 -26.03 -5.47
N GLU A 83 -11.14 -25.62 -6.34
CA GLU A 83 -12.49 -25.33 -5.89
C GLU A 83 -13.01 -26.63 -5.30
N GLY A 84 -12.84 -26.80 -3.98
CA GLY A 84 -13.15 -28.05 -3.30
C GLY A 84 -14.51 -28.54 -3.77
N LYS A 85 -14.56 -29.78 -4.28
CA LYS A 85 -15.75 -30.29 -4.97
C LYS A 85 -16.99 -29.99 -4.11
N PRO A 86 -17.99 -29.26 -4.63
CA PRO A 86 -19.18 -28.94 -3.87
C PRO A 86 -19.80 -30.24 -3.40
N PHE A 87 -19.96 -30.38 -2.08
CA PHE A 87 -20.52 -31.57 -1.47
C PHE A 87 -21.94 -31.77 -2.02
N ARG A 88 -22.12 -32.80 -2.87
CA ARG A 88 -23.43 -33.20 -3.36
C ARG A 88 -24.00 -34.23 -2.36
N PRO A 89 -24.96 -33.86 -1.51
CA PRO A 89 -25.55 -34.79 -0.57
C PRO A 89 -26.25 -35.93 -1.33
N PHE A 90 -26.11 -37.15 -0.82
CA PHE A 90 -26.70 -38.34 -1.42
C PHE A 90 -28.23 -38.25 -1.33
N ARG A 91 -28.89 -37.88 -2.43
CA ARG A 91 -30.34 -37.89 -2.55
C ARG A 91 -30.75 -39.27 -3.06
N LYS A 92 -31.57 -40.00 -2.27
CA LYS A 92 -32.26 -41.19 -2.78
C LYS A 92 -33.20 -40.74 -3.90
N GLU A 93 -32.84 -41.06 -5.13
CA GLU A 93 -33.78 -41.00 -6.25
C GLU A 93 -34.62 -42.25 -6.15
N GLU A 94 -35.85 -42.11 -5.64
CA GLU A 94 -36.83 -43.18 -5.71
C GLU A 94 -37.19 -43.33 -7.19
N THR A 95 -36.65 -44.38 -7.82
CA THR A 95 -37.03 -44.82 -9.15
C THR A 95 -38.54 -45.10 -9.13
N ARG A 96 -39.33 -44.11 -9.53
CA ARG A 96 -40.74 -44.30 -9.80
C ARG A 96 -40.84 -44.98 -11.16
N LEU A 97 -41.09 -46.30 -11.09
CA LEU A 97 -41.53 -47.15 -12.20
C LEU A 97 -42.74 -46.56 -12.92
#